data_AF-A0A0L7ZX76-F1
#
_entry.id   AF-A0A0L7ZX76-F1
#
_cell.length_a   1.000
_cell.length_b   1.000
_cell.length_c   1.000
_cell.angle_alpha   90.00
_cell.angle_beta   90.00
_cell.angle_gamma   90.00
#
_symmetry.space_group_name_H-M   'P 1'
#
loop_
_entity.id
_entity.type
_entity.pdbx_description
1 polymer ?
#
loop_
_entity_poly.entity_id
_entity_poly.type
_entity_poly.pdbx_seq_one_letter_code
_entity_poly.pdbx_strand_id
1 'polypeptide(L)'
;MNNDFTFAIKSIRFDENYQPSDNTRITTNFANLARGNYRRENLRNALRMIDNRFNALAHWDNAQGDRYSVELEIISVDMDIQGSGEAFPSIEVLKTNIVDHNTNERIEGIVGNNFSSYVRDYDFSVLLLDHNKNQPRFSIPANFGDLHGKLFKAFVNSESYKQHFKKLPVICLSVSDNKVYRRTENQHPVLGFEYQPNESSLTEQYFKKMGLQVRYFMPPNSVAPLAFYFFGDLLNDYSNLELISTISTMETFQKIYRPEIYNANAVAGNCYQPNLKNLDHSLTQIVYDREERSQLAIEQGKFAEEHFIKPYQSVLEQWSANYA
;
A
#
# COMPACT_ATOMS: atom_id res chain seq x y z
N MET A 1 -29.49 1.95 -6.60
CA MET A 1 -28.06 2.30 -6.41
C MET A 1 -27.69 3.14 -7.62
N ASN A 2 -27.22 4.36 -7.41
CA ASN A 2 -26.89 5.27 -8.50
C ASN A 2 -25.68 4.72 -9.27
N ASN A 3 -25.87 4.43 -10.55
CA ASN A 3 -24.86 3.86 -11.46
C ASN A 3 -23.81 4.89 -11.92
N ASP A 4 -23.47 5.86 -11.06
CA ASP A 4 -22.63 6.99 -11.47
C ASP A 4 -21.16 6.61 -11.62
N PHE A 5 -20.73 5.51 -10.99
CA PHE A 5 -19.38 4.96 -11.12
C PHE A 5 -19.43 3.45 -11.35
N THR A 6 -18.71 2.99 -12.37
CA THR A 6 -18.41 1.57 -12.57
C THR A 6 -16.91 1.34 -12.58
N PHE A 7 -16.50 0.13 -12.17
CA PHE A 7 -15.09 -0.19 -11.98
C PHE A 7 -14.70 -1.35 -12.90
N ALA A 8 -13.59 -1.19 -13.61
CA ALA A 8 -12.94 -2.26 -14.36
C ALA A 8 -11.60 -2.61 -13.69
N ILE A 9 -11.36 -3.90 -13.49
CA ILE A 9 -10.12 -4.40 -12.89
C ILE A 9 -9.32 -5.12 -13.97
N LYS A 10 -8.03 -4.78 -14.06
CA LYS A 10 -7.05 -5.45 -14.90
C LYS A 10 -5.93 -5.98 -14.02
N SER A 11 -5.38 -7.14 -14.38
CA SER A 11 -4.23 -7.71 -13.69
C SER A 11 -3.07 -7.96 -14.66
N ILE A 12 -1.86 -7.67 -14.19
CA ILE A 12 -0.61 -7.95 -14.89
C ILE A 12 0.37 -8.58 -13.90
N ARG A 13 1.13 -9.58 -14.34
CA ARG A 13 2.15 -10.21 -13.49
C ARG A 13 3.29 -9.23 -13.20
N PHE A 14 3.70 -9.16 -11.94
CA PHE A 14 4.90 -8.45 -11.50
C PHE A 14 6.00 -9.47 -11.21
N ASP A 15 6.74 -9.85 -12.25
CA ASP A 15 7.88 -10.75 -12.17
C ASP A 15 9.18 -10.05 -12.61
N GLU A 16 10.29 -10.78 -12.68
CA GLU A 16 11.59 -10.24 -13.13
C GLU A 16 11.58 -9.65 -14.54
N ASN A 17 10.59 -10.00 -15.37
CA ASN A 17 10.45 -9.54 -16.73
C ASN A 17 9.49 -8.36 -16.84
N TYR A 18 8.77 -7.99 -15.77
CA TYR A 18 7.84 -6.86 -15.77
C TYR A 18 8.51 -5.56 -16.21
N GLN A 19 7.93 -4.92 -17.22
CA GLN A 19 8.35 -3.63 -17.73
C GLN A 19 7.13 -2.70 -17.76
N PRO A 20 7.20 -1.51 -17.15
CA PRO A 20 6.15 -0.51 -17.29
C PRO A 20 5.97 -0.16 -18.77
N SER A 21 4.74 -0.09 -19.26
CA SER A 21 4.51 0.35 -20.64
C SER A 21 4.67 1.87 -20.77
N ASP A 22 5.13 2.33 -21.93
CA ASP A 22 5.38 3.76 -22.22
C ASP A 22 4.09 4.61 -22.15
N ASN A 23 2.91 3.97 -22.26
CA ASN A 23 1.59 4.61 -22.28
C ASN A 23 0.73 4.33 -21.05
N THR A 24 1.20 3.57 -20.06
CA THR A 24 0.42 3.26 -18.85
C THR A 24 1.11 3.77 -17.59
N ARG A 25 0.37 4.54 -16.78
CA ARG A 25 0.49 4.58 -15.31
C ARG A 25 1.93 4.53 -14.79
N ILE A 26 2.74 5.47 -15.29
CA ILE A 26 4.18 5.62 -15.05
C ILE A 26 4.49 5.96 -13.57
N THR A 27 3.51 6.08 -12.69
CA THR A 27 3.63 6.81 -11.43
C THR A 27 3.54 5.94 -10.16
N THR A 28 3.43 4.61 -10.25
CA THR A 28 3.23 3.77 -9.07
C THR A 28 4.53 3.41 -8.34
N ASN A 29 4.45 3.24 -7.00
CA ASN A 29 5.62 3.05 -6.11
C ASN A 29 6.59 1.95 -6.58
N PHE A 30 6.09 0.86 -7.14
CA PHE A 30 6.89 -0.27 -7.58
C PHE A 30 7.31 -0.17 -9.07
N ALA A 31 6.69 0.73 -9.86
CA ALA A 31 7.08 0.95 -11.25
C ALA A 31 8.49 1.54 -11.35
N ASN A 32 8.92 2.36 -10.39
CA ASN A 32 10.28 2.90 -10.31
C ASN A 32 11.35 1.80 -10.20
N LEU A 33 11.08 0.73 -9.44
CA LEU A 33 11.97 -0.42 -9.33
C LEU A 33 12.13 -1.17 -10.66
N ALA A 34 11.12 -1.06 -11.52
CA ALA A 34 11.05 -1.72 -12.81
C ALA A 34 11.60 -0.86 -13.95
N ARG A 35 12.50 0.10 -13.68
CA ARG A 35 13.09 1.02 -14.66
C ARG A 35 14.61 0.96 -14.75
N GLY A 36 15.11 1.54 -15.84
CA GLY A 36 16.54 1.75 -16.09
C GLY A 36 17.32 0.46 -16.32
N ASN A 37 18.64 0.60 -16.38
CA ASN A 37 19.56 -0.50 -16.72
C ASN A 37 19.56 -1.63 -15.68
N TYR A 38 19.20 -1.32 -14.42
CA TYR A 38 19.17 -2.28 -13.32
C TYR A 38 17.80 -2.93 -13.09
N ARG A 39 16.79 -2.63 -13.92
CA ARG A 39 15.40 -3.13 -13.79
C ARG A 39 15.31 -4.60 -13.40
N ARG A 40 15.87 -5.50 -14.22
CA ARG A 40 15.71 -6.95 -14.04
C ARG A 40 16.38 -7.43 -12.75
N GLU A 41 17.54 -6.87 -12.41
CA GLU A 41 18.28 -7.19 -11.20
C GLU A 41 17.55 -6.68 -9.94
N ASN A 42 17.04 -5.45 -9.98
CA ASN A 42 16.20 -4.88 -8.92
C ASN A 42 14.98 -5.76 -8.64
N LEU A 43 14.24 -6.15 -9.68
CA LEU A 43 13.06 -7.00 -9.56
C LEU A 43 13.41 -8.38 -9.01
N ARG A 44 14.45 -9.03 -9.53
CA ARG A 44 14.95 -10.32 -9.00
C ARG A 44 15.33 -10.23 -7.53
N ASN A 45 16.07 -9.20 -7.15
CA ASN A 45 16.53 -9.01 -5.78
C ASN A 45 15.34 -8.75 -4.85
N ALA A 46 14.37 -7.94 -5.26
CA ALA A 46 13.15 -7.70 -4.48
C ALA A 46 12.33 -8.98 -4.31
N LEU A 47 12.04 -9.72 -5.38
CA LEU A 47 11.27 -10.97 -5.32
C LEU A 47 11.97 -12.02 -4.44
N ARG A 48 13.30 -12.16 -4.57
CA ARG A 48 14.08 -13.06 -3.70
C ARG A 48 14.04 -12.63 -2.24
N MET A 49 14.09 -11.33 -1.94
CA MET A 49 13.93 -10.84 -0.57
C MET A 49 12.55 -11.19 0.00
N ILE A 50 11.50 -11.11 -0.82
CA ILE A 50 10.13 -11.48 -0.43
C ILE A 50 10.05 -12.98 -0.14
N ASP A 51 10.56 -13.84 -1.03
CA ASP A 51 10.57 -15.30 -0.84
C ASP A 51 11.35 -15.67 0.43
N ASN A 52 12.56 -15.14 0.61
CA ASN A 52 13.36 -15.39 1.81
C ASN A 52 12.63 -14.95 3.09
N ARG A 53 11.99 -13.78 3.05
CA ARG A 53 11.25 -13.28 4.22
C ARG A 53 10.00 -14.08 4.50
N PHE A 54 9.30 -14.54 3.46
CA PHE A 54 8.13 -15.40 3.60
C PHE A 54 8.52 -16.70 4.29
N ASN A 55 9.53 -17.40 3.78
CA ASN A 55 9.99 -18.67 4.33
C ASN A 55 10.54 -18.55 5.76
N ALA A 56 11.21 -17.43 6.08
CA ALA A 56 11.68 -17.16 7.43
C ALA A 56 10.54 -17.01 8.47
N LEU A 57 9.37 -16.52 8.03
CA LEU A 57 8.17 -16.43 8.89
C LEU A 57 7.39 -17.76 8.88
N ALA A 58 7.22 -18.36 7.71
CA ALA A 58 6.60 -19.66 7.49
C ALA A 58 7.62 -20.81 7.67
N HIS A 59 8.22 -20.86 8.85
CA HIS A 59 9.32 -21.75 9.20
C HIS A 59 8.87 -23.19 9.51
N TRP A 60 7.58 -23.40 9.77
CA TRP A 60 7.04 -24.73 10.05
C TRP A 60 7.08 -25.60 8.79
N ASP A 61 7.49 -26.86 8.95
CA ASP A 61 7.63 -27.82 7.85
C ASP A 61 8.43 -27.27 6.65
N ASN A 62 9.43 -26.44 6.95
CA ASN A 62 10.22 -25.67 5.98
C ASN A 62 11.68 -25.55 6.41
N ALA A 63 12.32 -26.70 6.65
CA ALA A 63 13.66 -26.75 7.25
C ALA A 63 14.76 -26.09 6.40
N GLN A 64 14.61 -26.09 5.07
CA GLN A 64 15.55 -25.46 4.15
C GLN A 64 15.22 -23.98 3.86
N GLY A 65 14.03 -23.51 4.25
CA GLY A 65 13.62 -22.13 4.02
C GLY A 65 13.34 -21.80 2.55
N ASP A 66 12.99 -22.79 1.74
CA ASP A 66 12.75 -22.68 0.29
C ASP A 66 11.41 -23.29 -0.17
N ARG A 67 10.54 -23.68 0.77
CA ARG A 67 9.24 -24.31 0.46
C ARG A 67 8.29 -23.40 -0.33
N TYR A 68 8.32 -22.09 -0.07
CA TYR A 68 7.34 -21.18 -0.63
C TYR A 68 7.96 -20.14 -1.57
N SER A 69 7.21 -19.76 -2.61
CA SER A 69 7.45 -18.54 -3.38
C SER A 69 6.22 -17.64 -3.35
N VAL A 70 6.43 -16.33 -3.40
CA VAL A 70 5.36 -15.32 -3.46
C VAL A 70 5.36 -14.67 -4.84
N GLU A 71 4.31 -14.92 -5.59
CA GLU A 71 4.06 -14.26 -6.87
C GLU A 71 3.24 -12.99 -6.67
N LEU A 72 3.58 -11.95 -7.41
CA LEU A 72 2.93 -10.66 -7.32
C LEU A 72 2.17 -10.34 -8.61
N GLU A 73 0.98 -9.77 -8.46
CA GLU A 73 0.16 -9.25 -9.55
C GLU A 73 -0.11 -7.77 -9.29
N ILE A 74 0.12 -6.94 -10.30
CA ILE A 74 -0.38 -5.56 -10.33
C ILE A 74 -1.85 -5.61 -10.65
N ILE A 75 -2.66 -5.06 -9.76
CA ILE A 75 -4.08 -4.87 -9.93
C ILE A 75 -4.31 -3.40 -10.24
N SER A 76 -4.75 -3.11 -11.45
CA SER A 76 -5.09 -1.78 -11.94
C SER A 76 -6.60 -1.61 -11.98
N VAL A 77 -7.12 -0.60 -11.26
CA VAL A 77 -8.54 -0.26 -11.25
C VAL A 77 -8.76 0.97 -12.11
N ASP A 78 -9.57 0.83 -13.15
CA ASP A 78 -10.11 1.91 -13.96
C ASP A 78 -11.53 2.24 -13.48
N MET A 79 -11.88 3.52 -13.45
CA MET A 79 -13.18 4.04 -13.05
C MET A 79 -13.83 4.73 -14.25
N ASP A 80 -15.02 4.29 -14.63
CA ASP A 80 -15.86 4.96 -15.62
C ASP A 80 -16.93 5.79 -14.88
N ILE A 81 -17.10 7.03 -15.34
CA ILE A 81 -17.95 8.05 -14.74
C ILE A 81 -19.17 8.23 -15.63
N GLN A 82 -20.37 7.99 -15.08
CA GLN A 82 -21.64 8.09 -15.78
C GLN A 82 -21.78 7.19 -17.03
N GLY A 83 -20.92 6.17 -17.19
CA GLY A 83 -20.95 5.29 -18.36
C GLY A 83 -20.54 6.02 -19.65
N SER A 84 -19.69 7.04 -19.53
CA SER A 84 -19.17 7.81 -20.67
C SER A 84 -18.27 6.96 -21.57
N GLY A 85 -17.76 5.84 -21.06
CA GLY A 85 -16.75 5.01 -21.73
C GLY A 85 -15.33 5.57 -21.59
N GLU A 86 -15.15 6.74 -20.94
CA GLU A 86 -13.84 7.30 -20.60
C GLU A 86 -13.36 6.74 -19.26
N ALA A 87 -12.34 5.90 -19.30
CA ALA A 87 -11.77 5.26 -18.13
C ALA A 87 -10.72 6.15 -17.44
N PHE A 88 -10.97 6.54 -16.19
CA PHE A 88 -9.99 7.19 -15.32
C PHE A 88 -9.20 6.15 -14.50
N PRO A 89 -7.86 6.16 -14.54
CA PRO A 89 -7.07 5.28 -13.68
C PRO A 89 -7.21 5.72 -12.22
N SER A 90 -7.79 4.87 -11.38
CA SER A 90 -8.13 5.25 -10.00
C SER A 90 -7.12 4.73 -8.98
N ILE A 91 -6.95 3.40 -8.93
CA ILE A 91 -6.15 2.71 -7.92
C ILE A 91 -5.20 1.73 -8.62
N GLU A 92 -4.04 1.55 -8.00
CA GLU A 92 -3.15 0.45 -8.32
C GLU A 92 -2.54 -0.16 -7.05
N VAL A 93 -2.61 -1.48 -6.94
CA VAL A 93 -2.14 -2.25 -5.78
C VAL A 93 -1.47 -3.53 -6.24
N LEU A 94 -0.68 -4.13 -5.36
CA LEU A 94 -0.18 -5.48 -5.53
C LEU A 94 -1.11 -6.48 -4.82
N LYS A 95 -1.34 -7.61 -5.48
CA LYS A 95 -1.93 -8.82 -4.92
C LYS A 95 -0.86 -9.89 -4.84
N THR A 96 -0.83 -10.62 -3.73
CA THR A 96 0.06 -11.78 -3.55
C THR A 96 -0.65 -13.08 -3.93
N ASN A 97 0.10 -14.03 -4.47
CA ASN A 97 -0.28 -15.44 -4.56
C ASN A 97 0.89 -16.28 -4.04
N ILE A 98 0.60 -17.27 -3.21
CA ILE A 98 1.63 -18.09 -2.55
C ILE A 98 1.68 -19.43 -3.28
N VAL A 99 2.88 -19.83 -3.69
CA VAL A 99 3.14 -21.14 -4.28
C VAL A 99 3.80 -22.01 -3.21
N ASP A 100 3.16 -23.11 -2.85
CA ASP A 100 3.75 -24.14 -1.97
C ASP A 100 4.37 -25.23 -2.84
N HIS A 101 5.70 -25.30 -2.87
CA HIS A 101 6.44 -26.24 -3.72
C HIS A 101 6.35 -27.69 -3.21
N ASN A 102 5.96 -27.92 -1.95
CA ASN A 102 5.82 -29.27 -1.42
C ASN A 102 4.48 -29.91 -1.80
N THR A 103 3.39 -29.12 -1.75
CA THR A 103 2.05 -29.59 -2.12
C THR A 103 1.67 -29.30 -3.57
N ASN A 104 2.46 -28.45 -4.24
CA ASN A 104 2.19 -27.91 -5.58
C ASN A 104 0.84 -27.15 -5.65
N GLU A 105 0.47 -26.50 -4.55
CA GLU A 105 -0.75 -25.70 -4.44
C GLU A 105 -0.45 -24.21 -4.62
N ARG A 106 -1.42 -23.50 -5.22
CA ARG A 106 -1.40 -22.05 -5.32
C ARG A 106 -2.47 -21.48 -4.41
N ILE A 107 -2.05 -20.78 -3.36
CA ILE A 107 -2.90 -20.20 -2.32
C ILE A 107 -3.05 -18.71 -2.62
N GLU A 108 -4.29 -18.24 -2.64
CA GLU A 108 -4.60 -16.83 -2.85
C GLU A 108 -4.15 -16.00 -1.62
N GLY A 109 -3.37 -14.94 -1.87
CA GLY A 109 -2.97 -13.99 -0.85
C GLY A 109 -3.87 -12.75 -0.79
N ILE A 110 -3.41 -11.70 -0.13
CA ILE A 110 -4.20 -10.48 0.12
C ILE A 110 -3.90 -9.41 -0.93
N VAL A 111 -4.95 -8.74 -1.43
CA VAL A 111 -4.85 -7.54 -2.28
C VAL A 111 -4.74 -6.27 -1.42
N GLY A 112 -4.02 -5.26 -1.90
CA GLY A 112 -3.87 -3.97 -1.20
C GLY A 112 -2.43 -3.61 -0.83
N ASN A 113 -1.48 -4.48 -1.16
CA ASN A 113 -0.07 -4.22 -0.98
C ASN A 113 0.36 -3.03 -1.87
N ASN A 114 1.28 -2.22 -1.37
CA ASN A 114 1.89 -1.10 -2.11
C ASN A 114 0.87 -0.13 -2.74
N PHE A 115 -0.15 0.24 -1.96
CA PHE A 115 -1.29 1.05 -2.38
C PHE A 115 -0.91 2.39 -3.01
N SER A 116 -1.33 2.57 -4.27
CA SER A 116 -1.27 3.81 -5.04
C SER A 116 -2.68 4.25 -5.42
N SER A 117 -2.98 5.54 -5.32
CA SER A 117 -4.26 6.11 -5.75
C SER A 117 -4.05 7.52 -6.29
N TYR A 118 -4.64 7.79 -7.45
CA TYR A 118 -4.57 9.07 -8.13
C TYR A 118 -5.26 10.18 -7.32
N VAL A 119 -6.43 9.87 -6.74
CA VAL A 119 -7.18 10.83 -5.91
C VAL A 119 -6.44 11.07 -4.59
N ARG A 120 -5.78 10.04 -4.03
CA ARG A 120 -4.92 10.22 -2.85
C ARG A 120 -3.76 11.16 -3.14
N ASP A 121 -3.07 10.95 -4.26
CA ASP A 121 -1.92 11.77 -4.61
C ASP A 121 -2.34 13.20 -4.97
N TYR A 122 -3.53 13.39 -5.57
CA TYR A 122 -4.14 14.72 -5.68
C TYR A 122 -4.34 15.38 -4.31
N ASP A 123 -4.99 14.68 -3.37
CA ASP A 123 -5.27 15.22 -2.04
C ASP A 123 -3.96 15.63 -1.34
N PHE A 124 -2.98 14.74 -1.27
CA PHE A 124 -1.74 14.99 -0.53
C PHE A 124 -0.74 15.90 -1.24
N SER A 125 -0.60 15.78 -2.56
CA SER A 125 0.46 16.45 -3.34
C SER A 125 -0.01 17.68 -4.10
N VAL A 126 -1.32 17.95 -4.17
CA VAL A 126 -1.88 19.17 -4.77
C VAL A 126 -2.72 19.91 -3.75
N LEU A 127 -3.87 19.36 -3.35
CA LEU A 127 -4.86 20.05 -2.51
C LEU A 127 -4.29 20.49 -1.15
N LEU A 128 -3.62 19.59 -0.42
CA LEU A 128 -3.06 19.90 0.89
C LEU A 128 -1.91 20.92 0.82
N LEU A 129 -1.07 20.81 -0.21
CA LEU A 129 0.04 21.74 -0.42
C LEU A 129 -0.47 23.13 -0.78
N ASP A 130 -1.42 23.22 -1.71
CA ASP A 130 -2.01 24.49 -2.13
C ASP A 130 -2.81 25.16 -1.00
N HIS A 131 -3.56 24.38 -0.21
CA HIS A 131 -4.26 24.90 0.97
C HIS A 131 -3.31 25.57 1.96
N ASN A 132 -2.16 24.94 2.23
CA ASN A 132 -1.19 25.47 3.20
C ASN A 132 -0.24 26.52 2.61
N LYS A 133 -0.30 26.76 1.29
CA LYS A 133 0.57 27.74 0.62
C LYS A 133 0.31 29.13 1.19
N ASN A 134 1.38 29.79 1.62
CA ASN A 134 1.35 31.11 2.27
C ASN A 134 0.58 31.18 3.60
N GLN A 135 0.22 30.05 4.22
CA GLN A 135 -0.37 30.06 5.55
C GLN A 135 0.72 30.06 6.65
N PRO A 136 0.52 30.79 7.76
CA PRO A 136 1.51 30.86 8.84
C PRO A 136 1.56 29.57 9.68
N ARG A 137 0.52 28.73 9.62
CA ARG A 137 0.42 27.47 10.36
C ARG A 137 -0.22 26.40 9.49
N PHE A 138 0.24 25.17 9.68
CA PHE A 138 -0.34 24.01 9.01
C PHE A 138 -1.80 23.82 9.43
N SER A 139 -2.67 23.58 8.46
CA SER A 139 -4.06 23.17 8.65
C SER A 139 -4.50 22.19 7.56
N ILE A 140 -5.59 21.47 7.82
CA ILE A 140 -6.12 20.43 6.93
C ILE A 140 -7.42 20.97 6.28
N PRO A 141 -7.62 20.81 4.95
CA PRO A 141 -8.90 21.13 4.32
C PRO A 141 -10.06 20.40 4.98
N ALA A 142 -11.22 21.05 5.10
CA ALA A 142 -12.36 20.50 5.84
C ALA A 142 -12.88 19.16 5.27
N ASN A 143 -12.81 19.00 3.95
CA ASN A 143 -13.25 17.83 3.18
C ASN A 143 -12.10 16.88 2.80
N PHE A 144 -10.92 17.01 3.43
CA PHE A 144 -9.73 16.25 3.07
C PHE A 144 -9.97 14.72 3.16
N GLY A 145 -9.85 14.04 2.02
CA GLY A 145 -10.06 12.59 1.92
C GLY A 145 -11.51 12.13 1.86
N ASP A 146 -12.49 13.02 1.92
CA ASP A 146 -13.91 12.62 1.91
C ASP A 146 -14.31 11.99 0.57
N LEU A 147 -13.94 12.61 -0.55
CA LEU A 147 -14.24 12.09 -1.88
C LEU A 147 -13.57 10.72 -2.09
N HIS A 148 -12.27 10.64 -1.85
CA HIS A 148 -11.53 9.39 -2.03
C HIS A 148 -12.05 8.29 -1.10
N GLY A 149 -12.37 8.61 0.16
CA GLY A 149 -12.95 7.67 1.10
C GLY A 149 -14.25 7.05 0.59
N LYS A 150 -15.13 7.86 -0.02
CA LYS A 150 -16.38 7.38 -0.63
C LYS A 150 -16.12 6.55 -1.88
N LEU A 151 -15.23 7.00 -2.78
CA LEU A 151 -14.87 6.26 -4.00
C LEU A 151 -14.26 4.89 -3.66
N PHE A 152 -13.40 4.83 -2.64
CA PHE A 152 -12.81 3.57 -2.18
C PHE A 152 -13.86 2.63 -1.61
N LYS A 153 -14.79 3.13 -0.79
CA LYS A 153 -15.93 2.35 -0.29
C LYS A 153 -16.82 1.85 -1.42
N ALA A 154 -17.07 2.67 -2.43
CA ALA A 154 -17.86 2.28 -3.60
C ALA A 154 -17.16 1.15 -4.35
N PHE A 155 -15.83 1.25 -4.53
CA PHE A 155 -15.02 0.23 -5.16
C PHE A 155 -15.08 -1.10 -4.41
N VAL A 156 -14.75 -1.15 -3.12
CA VAL A 156 -14.70 -2.42 -2.36
C VAL A 156 -16.06 -3.10 -2.20
N ASN A 157 -17.16 -2.35 -2.32
CA ASN A 157 -18.52 -2.88 -2.29
C ASN A 157 -19.10 -3.21 -3.67
N SER A 158 -18.38 -2.88 -4.76
CA SER A 158 -18.83 -3.09 -6.14
C SER A 158 -18.88 -4.57 -6.51
N GLU A 159 -19.73 -4.90 -7.48
CA GLU A 159 -19.76 -6.26 -8.07
C GLU A 159 -18.43 -6.61 -8.73
N SER A 160 -17.76 -5.66 -9.38
CA SER A 160 -16.44 -5.86 -9.96
C SER A 160 -15.43 -6.33 -8.90
N TYR A 161 -15.43 -5.73 -7.70
CA TYR A 161 -14.54 -6.18 -6.62
C TYR A 161 -14.85 -7.61 -6.18
N LYS A 162 -16.12 -7.92 -5.91
CA LYS A 162 -16.56 -9.25 -5.45
C LYS A 162 -16.29 -10.36 -6.47
N GLN A 163 -16.31 -10.03 -7.76
CA GLN A 163 -15.99 -10.96 -8.84
C GLN A 163 -14.49 -11.31 -8.89
N HIS A 164 -13.61 -10.40 -8.46
CA HIS A 164 -12.15 -10.57 -8.57
C HIS A 164 -11.48 -10.97 -7.25
N PHE A 165 -12.09 -10.64 -6.10
CA PHE A 165 -11.48 -10.84 -4.78
C PHE A 165 -12.49 -11.46 -3.81
N LYS A 166 -12.04 -12.49 -3.10
CA LYS A 166 -12.84 -13.17 -2.07
C LYS A 166 -12.79 -12.48 -0.71
N LYS A 167 -11.75 -11.69 -0.47
CA LYS A 167 -11.51 -11.01 0.81
C LYS A 167 -11.26 -9.52 0.59
N LEU A 168 -11.58 -8.73 1.60
CA LEU A 168 -11.33 -7.29 1.64
C LEU A 168 -9.83 -6.99 1.70
N PRO A 169 -9.40 -5.80 1.25
CA PRO A 169 -7.99 -5.50 1.15
C PRO A 169 -7.35 -5.24 2.51
N VAL A 170 -6.07 -5.57 2.64
CA VAL A 170 -5.22 -5.11 3.74
C VAL A 170 -4.13 -4.24 3.15
N ILE A 171 -4.04 -2.99 3.63
CA ILE A 171 -2.99 -2.05 3.21
C ILE A 171 -1.97 -1.96 4.34
N CYS A 172 -0.73 -2.35 4.06
CA CYS A 172 0.35 -2.32 5.04
C CYS A 172 1.36 -1.21 4.68
N LEU A 173 1.62 -0.30 5.62
CA LEU A 173 2.45 0.90 5.40
C LEU A 173 3.53 1.05 6.48
N SER A 174 4.47 1.96 6.20
CA SER A 174 5.38 2.48 7.21
C SER A 174 4.62 3.15 8.36
N VAL A 175 5.15 3.03 9.57
CA VAL A 175 4.79 3.92 10.68
C VAL A 175 5.24 5.36 10.41
N SER A 176 4.53 6.33 10.98
CA SER A 176 4.89 7.76 10.90
C SER A 176 5.99 8.12 11.90
N ASP A 177 6.98 8.87 11.44
CA ASP A 177 8.15 9.34 12.21
C ASP A 177 7.84 10.45 13.23
N ASN A 178 6.70 11.11 13.09
CA ASN A 178 6.26 12.14 14.04
C ASN A 178 5.43 11.58 15.22
N LYS A 179 5.30 10.25 15.35
CA LYS A 179 4.56 9.57 16.41
C LYS A 179 5.48 8.69 17.26
N VAL A 180 5.04 8.45 18.49
CA VAL A 180 5.70 7.54 19.42
C VAL A 180 4.81 6.31 19.61
N TYR A 181 5.40 5.13 19.44
CA TYR A 181 4.72 3.85 19.52
C TYR A 181 5.18 3.10 20.77
N ARG A 182 4.23 2.66 21.59
CA ARG A 182 4.49 1.88 22.80
C ARG A 182 4.09 0.44 22.58
N ARG A 183 5.02 -0.47 22.77
CA ARG A 183 4.76 -1.91 22.70
C ARG A 183 3.79 -2.32 23.80
N THR A 184 2.82 -3.15 23.44
CA THR A 184 1.85 -3.75 24.34
C THR A 184 2.26 -5.20 24.67
N GLU A 185 1.52 -5.84 25.58
CA GLU A 185 1.72 -7.27 25.90
C GLU A 185 1.11 -8.21 24.84
N ASN A 186 0.26 -7.69 23.94
CA ASN A 186 -0.36 -8.51 22.90
C ASN A 186 0.69 -8.96 21.88
N GLN A 187 0.73 -10.27 21.64
CA GLN A 187 1.65 -10.90 20.70
C GLN A 187 0.90 -11.89 19.81
N HIS A 188 0.87 -11.59 18.52
CA HIS A 188 0.36 -12.49 17.49
C HIS A 188 1.49 -13.40 16.98
N PRO A 189 1.26 -14.70 16.69
CA PRO A 189 2.31 -15.61 16.22
C PRO A 189 2.97 -15.18 14.90
N VAL A 190 2.20 -14.53 14.01
CA VAL A 190 2.70 -14.06 12.70
C VAL A 190 3.01 -12.56 12.70
N LEU A 191 2.15 -11.74 13.31
CA LEU A 191 2.28 -10.28 13.27
C LEU A 191 3.26 -9.78 14.35
N GLY A 192 3.60 -10.62 15.32
CA GLY A 192 4.49 -10.29 16.43
C GLY A 192 3.83 -9.36 17.46
N PHE A 193 4.63 -8.50 18.08
CA PHE A 193 4.14 -7.64 19.17
C PHE A 193 3.33 -6.47 18.62
N GLU A 194 2.21 -6.18 19.26
CA GLU A 194 1.42 -4.99 18.95
C GLU A 194 2.01 -3.74 19.60
N TYR A 195 1.91 -2.63 18.89
CA TYR A 195 2.30 -1.30 19.32
C TYR A 195 1.10 -0.35 19.28
N GLN A 196 1.03 0.57 20.23
CA GLN A 196 0.01 1.60 20.29
C GLN A 196 0.63 2.99 20.08
N PRO A 197 0.14 3.80 19.12
CA PRO A 197 0.61 5.17 18.93
C PRO A 197 0.10 6.08 20.04
N ASN A 198 0.85 7.15 20.33
CA ASN A 198 0.42 8.19 21.26
C ASN A 198 -0.76 9.04 20.73
N GLU A 199 -0.88 9.19 19.40
CA GLU A 199 -1.94 9.95 18.75
C GLU A 199 -2.08 9.53 17.27
N SER A 200 -3.23 9.82 16.65
CA SER A 200 -3.49 9.49 15.25
C SER A 200 -2.65 10.35 14.29
N SER A 201 -2.15 9.73 13.22
CA SER A 201 -1.49 10.42 12.12
C SER A 201 -2.50 11.00 11.11
N LEU A 202 -2.05 11.91 10.23
CA LEU A 202 -2.87 12.41 9.13
C LEU A 202 -3.30 11.28 8.18
N THR A 203 -2.37 10.37 7.86
CA THR A 203 -2.64 9.18 7.05
C THR A 203 -3.70 8.30 7.70
N GLU A 204 -3.64 8.11 9.01
CA GLU A 204 -4.64 7.33 9.74
C GLU A 204 -6.04 7.97 9.65
N GLN A 205 -6.13 9.29 9.87
CA GLN A 205 -7.38 10.03 9.74
C GLN A 205 -7.94 9.94 8.31
N TYR A 206 -7.07 10.01 7.31
CA TYR A 206 -7.43 9.89 5.89
C TYR A 206 -7.95 8.48 5.55
N PHE A 207 -7.25 7.44 5.97
CA PHE A 207 -7.65 6.05 5.71
C PHE A 207 -8.90 5.66 6.50
N LYS A 208 -9.16 6.28 7.65
CA LYS A 208 -10.43 6.14 8.37
C LYS A 208 -11.62 6.58 7.54
N LYS A 209 -11.48 7.60 6.66
CA LYS A 209 -12.55 8.01 5.73
C LYS A 209 -12.89 6.92 4.71
N MET A 210 -11.92 6.07 4.36
CA MET A 210 -12.13 4.86 3.54
C MET A 210 -12.85 3.73 4.28
N GLY A 211 -13.08 3.88 5.59
CA GLY A 211 -13.69 2.84 6.44
C GLY A 211 -12.68 1.87 7.04
N LEU A 212 -11.38 2.14 6.91
CA LEU A 212 -10.33 1.27 7.41
C LEU A 212 -10.05 1.56 8.89
N GLN A 213 -9.83 0.49 9.65
CA GLN A 213 -9.22 0.51 10.98
C GLN A 213 -7.71 0.36 10.83
N VAL A 214 -6.93 0.70 11.87
CA VAL A 214 -5.48 0.50 11.88
C VAL A 214 -5.03 -0.21 13.14
N ARG A 215 -4.07 -1.14 12.99
CA ARG A 215 -3.29 -1.72 14.09
C ARG A 215 -1.82 -1.76 13.71
N TYR A 216 -0.95 -1.70 14.70
CA TYR A 216 0.49 -1.61 14.49
C TYR A 216 1.17 -2.82 15.07
N PHE A 217 1.89 -3.56 14.26
CA PHE A 217 2.51 -4.81 14.68
C PHE A 217 3.95 -4.87 14.19
N MET A 218 4.85 -5.38 15.01
CA MET A 218 6.23 -5.66 14.64
C MET A 218 6.41 -7.16 14.46
N PRO A 219 6.46 -7.67 13.21
CA PRO A 219 6.63 -9.09 12.94
C PRO A 219 7.92 -9.65 13.56
N PRO A 220 7.96 -10.96 13.86
CA PRO A 220 9.18 -11.60 14.37
C PRO A 220 10.37 -11.34 13.45
N ASN A 221 11.51 -10.93 14.04
CA ASN A 221 12.75 -10.59 13.33
C ASN A 221 12.67 -9.37 12.40
N SER A 222 11.64 -8.54 12.52
CA SER A 222 11.64 -7.17 11.97
C SER A 222 12.28 -6.20 12.97
N VAL A 223 12.70 -5.04 12.48
CA VAL A 223 13.36 -3.99 13.29
C VAL A 223 12.43 -2.85 13.69
N ALA A 224 11.24 -2.75 13.07
CA ALA A 224 10.26 -1.69 13.34
C ALA A 224 8.82 -2.20 13.09
N PRO A 225 7.81 -1.62 13.77
CA PRO A 225 6.41 -1.95 13.53
C PRO A 225 5.93 -1.47 12.15
N LEU A 226 4.98 -2.20 11.58
CA LEU A 226 4.22 -1.87 10.38
C LEU A 226 2.79 -1.47 10.75
N ALA A 227 2.20 -0.56 10.00
CA ALA A 227 0.81 -0.15 10.15
C ALA A 227 -0.08 -0.97 9.20
N PHE A 228 -1.01 -1.75 9.75
CA PHE A 228 -1.96 -2.57 9.00
C PHE A 228 -3.32 -1.88 9.00
N TYR A 229 -3.75 -1.45 7.82
CA TYR A 229 -5.07 -0.88 7.59
C TYR A 229 -5.99 -1.94 6.99
N PHE A 230 -7.15 -2.16 7.61
CA PHE A 230 -8.04 -3.27 7.28
C PHE A 230 -9.51 -2.96 7.57
N PHE A 231 -10.39 -3.80 7.03
CA PHE A 231 -11.79 -3.91 7.44
C PHE A 231 -11.99 -5.12 8.34
N GLY A 232 -13.04 -5.10 9.18
CA GLY A 232 -13.39 -6.27 9.98
C GLY A 232 -12.37 -6.58 11.07
N ASP A 233 -11.93 -7.84 11.13
CA ASP A 233 -10.99 -8.34 12.13
C ASP A 233 -9.72 -8.91 11.49
N LEU A 234 -8.65 -8.10 11.50
CA LEU A 234 -7.34 -8.48 10.96
C LEU A 234 -6.82 -9.83 11.47
N LEU A 235 -7.12 -10.19 12.73
CA LEU A 235 -6.53 -11.37 13.35
C LEU A 235 -7.28 -12.67 13.01
N ASN A 236 -8.55 -12.56 12.62
CA ASN A 236 -9.42 -13.72 12.45
C ASN A 236 -9.92 -13.90 11.01
N ASP A 237 -9.97 -12.83 10.20
CA ASP A 237 -10.49 -12.89 8.83
C ASP A 237 -9.44 -13.37 7.81
N TYR A 238 -8.15 -13.42 8.20
CA TYR A 238 -7.02 -13.77 7.35
C TYR A 238 -6.18 -14.89 7.97
N SER A 239 -5.75 -15.83 7.13
CA SER A 239 -4.87 -16.92 7.52
C SER A 239 -3.44 -16.45 7.76
N ASN A 240 -2.67 -17.29 8.46
CA ASN A 240 -1.26 -17.02 8.72
C ASN A 240 -0.45 -16.82 7.42
N LEU A 241 -0.65 -17.66 6.40
CA LEU A 241 0.09 -17.53 5.14
C LEU A 241 -0.29 -16.26 4.37
N GLU A 242 -1.56 -15.87 4.39
CA GLU A 242 -2.04 -14.61 3.82
C GLU A 242 -1.35 -13.40 4.49
N LEU A 243 -1.34 -13.36 5.83
CA LEU A 243 -0.66 -12.30 6.59
C LEU A 243 0.86 -12.29 6.36
N ILE A 244 1.50 -13.45 6.32
CA ILE A 244 2.94 -13.56 6.00
C ILE A 244 3.24 -13.02 4.61
N SER A 245 2.39 -13.30 3.61
CA SER A 245 2.60 -12.77 2.25
C SER A 245 2.56 -11.25 2.20
N THR A 246 1.67 -10.62 2.97
CA THR A 246 1.60 -9.16 3.11
C THR A 246 2.83 -8.62 3.83
N ILE A 247 3.25 -9.25 4.93
CA ILE A 247 4.44 -8.84 5.69
C ILE A 247 5.69 -8.93 4.81
N SER A 248 5.94 -10.09 4.19
CA SER A 248 7.15 -10.33 3.40
C SER A 248 7.27 -9.37 2.23
N THR A 249 6.14 -9.09 1.57
CA THR A 249 6.03 -8.13 0.48
C THR A 249 6.31 -6.71 0.98
N MET A 250 5.53 -6.24 1.96
CA MET A 250 5.60 -4.84 2.37
C MET A 250 6.86 -4.51 3.16
N GLU A 251 7.37 -5.40 4.00
CA GLU A 251 8.64 -5.18 4.70
C GLU A 251 9.81 -5.08 3.70
N THR A 252 9.81 -5.89 2.64
CA THR A 252 10.82 -5.78 1.57
C THR A 252 10.76 -4.40 0.91
N PHE A 253 9.58 -3.95 0.51
CA PHE A 253 9.42 -2.61 -0.05
C PHE A 253 9.79 -1.51 0.95
N GLN A 254 9.45 -1.65 2.22
CA GLN A 254 9.83 -0.67 3.24
C GLN A 254 11.35 -0.63 3.49
N LYS A 255 12.06 -1.75 3.41
CA LYS A 255 13.54 -1.78 3.46
C LYS A 255 14.17 -1.01 2.30
N ILE A 256 13.51 -0.97 1.14
CA ILE A 256 13.98 -0.22 -0.02
C ILE A 256 13.60 1.28 0.12
N TYR A 257 12.36 1.57 0.53
CA TYR A 257 11.82 2.93 0.54
C TYR A 257 12.23 3.75 1.76
N ARG A 258 12.40 3.08 2.90
CA ARG A 258 12.61 3.65 4.24
C ARG A 258 13.59 2.79 5.07
N PRO A 259 14.80 2.47 4.55
CA PRO A 259 15.83 1.73 5.26
C PRO A 259 16.20 2.34 6.61
N GLU A 260 16.06 3.65 6.79
CA GLU A 260 16.32 4.35 8.05
C GLU A 260 15.45 3.83 9.21
N ILE A 261 14.27 3.28 8.86
CA ILE A 261 13.30 2.69 9.79
C ILE A 261 13.37 1.16 9.71
N TYR A 262 13.26 0.57 8.52
CA TYR A 262 13.02 -0.87 8.34
C TYR A 262 14.27 -1.70 8.02
N ASN A 263 15.40 -1.04 7.76
CA ASN A 263 16.70 -1.68 7.63
C ASN A 263 17.73 -1.03 8.59
N ALA A 264 17.23 -0.49 9.71
CA ALA A 264 18.03 0.03 10.81
C ALA A 264 18.79 -1.11 11.50
N ASN A 265 19.98 -0.82 12.01
CA ASN A 265 20.79 -1.82 12.72
C ASN A 265 20.32 -2.01 14.18
N ALA A 266 19.48 -1.10 14.68
CA ALA A 266 18.85 -1.19 15.99
C ALA A 266 17.36 -1.58 15.87
N VAL A 267 16.93 -2.51 16.73
CA VAL A 267 15.53 -2.96 16.82
C VAL A 267 14.72 -1.98 17.67
N ALA A 268 13.47 -1.72 17.27
CA ALA A 268 12.51 -0.93 18.03
C ALA A 268 12.32 -1.49 19.46
N GLY A 269 12.56 -0.65 20.46
CA GLY A 269 12.35 -0.99 21.86
C GLY A 269 10.88 -0.97 22.28
N ASN A 270 10.65 -1.03 23.60
CA ASN A 270 9.29 -0.93 24.18
C ASN A 270 8.62 0.42 23.92
N CYS A 271 9.41 1.47 23.70
CA CYS A 271 8.98 2.78 23.24
C CYS A 271 9.82 3.11 22.00
N TYR A 272 9.17 3.39 20.88
CA TYR A 272 9.82 3.57 19.59
C TYR A 272 9.30 4.82 18.90
N GLN A 273 10.22 5.67 18.47
CA GLN A 273 9.94 6.79 17.59
C GLN A 273 10.76 6.59 16.30
N PRO A 274 10.11 6.39 15.14
CA PRO A 274 10.84 6.24 13.89
C PRO A 274 11.60 7.52 13.54
N ASN A 275 12.73 7.39 12.86
CA ASN A 275 13.57 8.53 12.49
C ASN A 275 14.06 8.39 11.05
N LEU A 276 13.52 9.20 10.15
CA LEU A 276 13.91 9.24 8.72
C LEU A 276 15.31 9.82 8.47
N LYS A 277 15.98 10.31 9.51
CA LYS A 277 17.37 10.80 9.47
C LYS A 277 18.33 9.88 10.23
N ASN A 278 17.90 8.68 10.61
CA ASN A 278 18.76 7.70 11.26
C ASN A 278 19.88 7.27 10.31
N LEU A 279 21.14 7.52 10.67
CA LEU A 279 22.31 7.13 9.89
C LEU A 279 22.75 5.67 10.16
N ASP A 280 22.29 5.07 11.25
CA ASP A 280 22.61 3.69 11.63
C ASP A 280 21.64 2.71 10.95
N HIS A 281 21.80 2.56 9.64
CA HIS A 281 21.03 1.64 8.80
C HIS A 281 21.86 1.07 7.67
N SER A 282 21.38 -0.02 7.07
CA SER A 282 21.96 -0.63 5.89
C SER A 282 21.14 -0.32 4.64
N LEU A 283 21.78 -0.27 3.47
CA LEU A 283 21.10 -0.15 2.19
C LEU A 283 20.99 -1.52 1.49
N THR A 284 19.89 -1.72 0.77
CA THR A 284 19.73 -2.88 -0.11
C THR A 284 20.58 -2.72 -1.38
N GLN A 285 20.90 -3.82 -2.06
CA GLN A 285 21.52 -3.78 -3.41
C GLN A 285 20.51 -3.47 -4.53
N ILE A 286 19.38 -2.85 -4.19
CA ILE A 286 18.32 -2.46 -5.11
C ILE A 286 18.42 -0.95 -5.28
N VAL A 287 18.59 -0.50 -6.52
CA VAL A 287 18.64 0.93 -6.86
C VAL A 287 17.20 1.45 -6.92
N TYR A 288 16.89 2.46 -6.11
CA TYR A 288 15.57 3.08 -6.04
C TYR A 288 15.69 4.60 -5.97
N ASP A 289 15.06 5.29 -6.91
CA ASP A 289 15.11 6.75 -7.00
C ASP A 289 13.93 7.37 -6.23
N ARG A 290 14.24 7.94 -5.06
CA ARG A 290 13.24 8.58 -4.20
C ARG A 290 12.82 9.96 -4.70
N GLU A 291 13.69 10.66 -5.43
CA GLU A 291 13.40 11.97 -5.99
C GLU A 291 12.44 11.81 -7.17
N GLU A 292 12.76 10.90 -8.11
CA GLU A 292 11.86 10.51 -9.19
C GLU A 292 10.51 10.08 -8.62
N ARG A 293 10.49 9.24 -7.57
CA ARG A 293 9.23 8.82 -6.97
C ARG A 293 8.39 10.00 -6.46
N SER A 294 9.03 10.97 -5.82
CA SER A 294 8.35 12.14 -5.27
C SER A 294 7.77 13.02 -6.39
N GLN A 295 8.52 13.18 -7.48
CA GLN A 295 8.06 13.87 -8.68
C GLN A 295 6.85 13.16 -9.30
N LEU A 296 6.91 11.83 -9.45
CA LEU A 296 5.82 11.03 -10.00
C LEU A 296 4.53 11.12 -9.18
N ALA A 297 4.61 11.27 -7.86
CA ALA A 297 3.42 11.49 -7.02
C ALA A 297 2.74 12.84 -7.34
N ILE A 298 3.54 13.90 -7.55
CA ILE A 298 3.03 15.22 -7.91
C ILE A 298 2.41 15.19 -9.31
N GLU A 299 3.08 14.55 -10.28
CA GLU A 299 2.55 14.39 -11.64
C GLU A 299 1.24 13.59 -11.65
N GLN A 300 1.16 12.51 -10.87
CA GLN A 300 -0.05 11.72 -10.69
C GLN A 300 -1.20 12.56 -10.08
N GLY A 301 -0.89 13.38 -9.07
CA GLY A 301 -1.87 14.27 -8.44
C GLY A 301 -2.38 15.36 -9.39
N LYS A 302 -1.50 15.97 -10.20
CA LYS A 302 -1.89 16.95 -11.23
C LYS A 302 -2.71 16.32 -12.34
N PHE A 303 -2.34 15.12 -12.79
CA PHE A 303 -3.13 14.37 -13.77
C PHE A 303 -4.55 14.12 -13.25
N ALA A 304 -4.69 13.71 -11.99
CA ALA A 304 -6.00 13.54 -11.36
C ALA A 304 -6.76 14.88 -11.27
N GLU A 305 -6.08 15.97 -10.94
CA GLU A 305 -6.70 17.29 -10.94
C GLU A 305 -7.28 17.67 -12.32
N GLU A 306 -6.49 17.51 -13.38
CA GLU A 306 -6.82 17.95 -14.74
C GLU A 306 -7.84 17.06 -15.44
N HIS A 307 -7.76 15.74 -15.22
CA HIS A 307 -8.57 14.77 -15.96
C HIS A 307 -9.74 14.17 -15.18
N PHE A 308 -9.79 14.38 -13.85
CA PHE A 308 -10.84 13.82 -13.00
C PHE A 308 -11.51 14.88 -12.14
N ILE A 309 -10.75 15.60 -11.31
CA ILE A 309 -11.33 16.52 -10.33
C ILE A 309 -11.99 17.73 -11.01
N LYS A 310 -11.27 18.45 -11.87
CA LYS A 310 -11.80 19.66 -12.55
C LYS A 310 -12.93 19.35 -13.54
N PRO A 311 -12.80 18.37 -14.46
CA PRO A 311 -13.84 18.14 -15.47
C PRO A 311 -15.15 17.61 -14.88
N TYR A 312 -15.07 16.83 -13.80
CA TYR A 312 -16.22 16.18 -13.18
C TYR A 312 -16.60 16.80 -11.84
N GLN A 313 -16.13 18.00 -11.50
CA GLN A 313 -16.31 18.61 -10.18
C GLN A 313 -17.76 18.56 -9.70
N SER A 314 -18.71 19.08 -10.49
CA SER A 314 -20.13 19.12 -10.09
C SER A 314 -20.72 17.72 -9.92
N VAL A 315 -20.31 16.75 -10.75
CA VAL A 315 -20.76 15.35 -10.65
C VAL A 315 -20.21 14.72 -9.37
N LEU A 316 -18.92 14.92 -9.07
CA LEU A 316 -18.26 14.40 -7.88
C LEU A 316 -18.84 15.00 -6.60
N GLU A 317 -19.13 16.30 -6.58
CA GLU A 317 -19.76 16.99 -5.46
C GLU A 317 -21.19 16.48 -5.22
N GLN A 318 -22.01 16.42 -6.27
CA GLN A 318 -23.38 15.92 -6.17
C GLN A 318 -23.41 14.44 -5.74
N TRP A 319 -22.57 13.61 -6.32
CA TRP A 319 -22.48 12.20 -5.95
C TRP A 319 -22.01 12.04 -4.50
N SER A 320 -20.94 12.74 -4.11
CA SER A 320 -20.40 12.69 -2.76
C SER A 320 -21.45 13.12 -1.73
N ALA A 321 -22.24 14.17 -1.99
CA ALA A 321 -23.30 14.63 -1.10
C ALA A 321 -24.42 13.58 -0.90
N ASN A 322 -24.67 12.73 -1.90
CA ASN A 322 -25.72 11.71 -1.88
C ASN A 322 -25.21 10.30 -1.52
N TYR A 323 -23.90 10.13 -1.35
CA TYR A 323 -23.30 8.85 -0.99
C TYR A 323 -23.55 8.54 0.49
N ALA A 324 -24.37 7.52 0.74
CA ALA A 324 -24.74 7.03 2.07
C ALA A 324 -23.81 5.91 2.55
#